data_AF-A0A8J6JEW0-F1
#
_entry.id   AF-A0A8J6JEW0-F1
#
_cell.length_a   1.000
_cell.length_b   1.000
_cell.length_c   1.000
_cell.angle_alpha   90.00
_cell.angle_beta   90.00
_cell.angle_gamma   90.00
#
_symmetry.space_group_name_H-M   'P 1'
#
loop_
_entity.id
_entity.type
_entity.pdbx_description
1 polymer ?
#
loop_
_entity_poly.entity_id
_entity_poly.type
_entity_poly.pdbx_seq_one_letter_code
_entity_poly.pdbx_strand_id
1 'polypeptide(L)'
;MNENELRERYICLAFQYESVIDALLTKGLVDMEAASAAKERFYDTLNEERLLATQKIRDYQESISLYMRTLAYDGMVSLTELTRQYSDESPGYVIQSWMRSRNTLEFLRQWELDQNAEFDDQVCAELIRQGHTTSLTITPTLWVRRTHAVGLYVKQGKGGGVSAYPEIATDFRLWLDPKERLTLIRSVR
;
A
#
# COMPACT_ATOMS: atom_id res chain seq x y z
N MET A 1 -21.79 15.10 14.20
CA MET A 1 -21.05 14.32 13.20
C MET A 1 -19.71 14.02 13.81
N ASN A 2 -19.38 12.74 13.99
CA ASN A 2 -18.11 12.37 14.58
C ASN A 2 -16.97 12.57 13.56
N GLU A 3 -15.73 12.60 14.02
CA GLU A 3 -14.56 12.86 13.18
C GLU A 3 -14.37 11.81 12.07
N ASN A 4 -14.79 10.56 12.31
CA ASN A 4 -14.78 9.48 11.33
C ASN A 4 -15.87 9.65 10.25
N GLU A 5 -17.08 10.05 10.60
CA GLU A 5 -18.18 10.32 9.65
C GLU A 5 -17.86 11.52 8.76
N LEU A 6 -17.24 12.55 9.33
CA LEU A 6 -16.77 13.70 8.57
C LEU A 6 -15.67 13.28 7.60
N ARG A 7 -14.72 12.45 8.05
CA ARG A 7 -13.62 11.88 7.25
C ARG A 7 -14.10 10.99 6.10
N GLU A 8 -15.08 10.11 6.34
CA GLU A 8 -15.69 9.27 5.30
C GLU A 8 -16.39 10.11 4.22
N ARG A 9 -17.09 11.16 4.63
CA ARG A 9 -17.73 12.09 3.69
C ARG A 9 -16.72 12.86 2.86
N TYR A 10 -15.60 13.30 3.44
CA TYR A 10 -14.51 13.94 2.70
C TYR A 10 -13.93 13.02 1.62
N ILE A 11 -13.70 11.75 1.95
CA ILE A 11 -13.15 10.75 1.00
C ILE A 11 -14.12 10.53 -0.16
N CYS A 12 -15.41 10.31 0.15
CA CYS A 12 -16.44 10.13 -0.86
C CYS A 12 -16.54 11.36 -1.79
N LEU A 13 -16.48 12.57 -1.22
CA LEU A 13 -16.58 13.80 -2.00
C LEU A 13 -15.36 13.99 -2.91
N ALA A 14 -14.15 13.74 -2.41
CA ALA A 14 -12.93 13.83 -3.19
C ALA A 14 -12.89 12.82 -4.34
N PHE A 15 -13.26 11.56 -4.06
CA PHE A 15 -13.33 10.51 -5.07
C PHE A 15 -14.38 10.82 -6.15
N GLN A 16 -15.55 11.29 -5.75
CA GLN A 16 -16.60 11.68 -6.69
C GLN A 16 -16.16 12.86 -7.56
N TYR A 17 -15.48 13.85 -6.99
CA TYR A 17 -15.00 15.00 -7.73
C TYR A 17 -13.95 14.62 -8.78
N GLU A 18 -12.94 13.85 -8.39
CA GLU A 18 -11.90 13.33 -9.28
C GLU A 18 -12.51 12.52 -10.44
N SER A 19 -13.38 11.56 -10.11
CA SER A 19 -14.06 10.72 -11.09
C SER A 19 -14.87 11.54 -12.09
N VAL A 20 -15.53 12.60 -11.64
CA VAL A 20 -16.29 13.51 -12.52
C VAL A 20 -15.37 14.31 -13.42
N ILE A 21 -14.29 14.91 -12.90
CA ILE A 21 -13.36 15.70 -13.71
C ILE A 21 -12.66 14.81 -14.75
N ASP A 22 -12.24 13.61 -14.37
CA ASP A 22 -11.61 12.66 -15.30
C ASP A 22 -12.58 12.19 -16.39
N ALA A 23 -13.85 11.98 -16.03
CA ALA A 23 -14.89 11.66 -17.01
C ALA A 23 -15.14 12.82 -17.99
N LEU A 24 -15.07 14.07 -17.53
CA LEU A 24 -15.23 15.26 -18.38
C LEU A 24 -14.01 15.48 -19.29
N LEU A 25 -12.80 15.27 -18.77
CA LEU A 25 -11.55 15.31 -19.54
C LEU A 25 -11.54 14.22 -20.62
N THR A 26 -11.93 12.99 -20.28
CA THR A 26 -12.01 11.87 -21.22
C THR A 26 -13.01 12.11 -22.35
N LYS A 27 -14.10 12.83 -22.05
CA LYS A 27 -15.09 13.23 -23.07
C LYS A 27 -14.66 14.45 -23.88
N GLY A 28 -13.49 15.03 -23.60
CA GLY A 28 -13.00 16.26 -24.25
C GLY A 28 -13.86 17.50 -23.96
N LEU A 29 -14.67 17.45 -22.90
CA LEU A 29 -15.52 18.58 -22.50
C LEU A 29 -14.76 19.62 -21.67
N VAL A 30 -13.61 19.22 -21.13
CA VAL A 30 -12.68 20.04 -20.38
C VAL A 30 -11.28 19.68 -20.87
N ASP A 31 -10.42 20.67 -21.08
CA ASP A 31 -9.01 20.43 -21.43
C ASP A 31 -8.18 20.07 -20.19
N MET A 32 -6.96 19.57 -20.42
CA MET A 32 -6.09 19.08 -19.35
C MET A 32 -5.73 20.17 -18.33
N GLU A 33 -5.58 21.42 -18.80
CA GLU A 33 -5.18 22.55 -17.97
C GLU A 33 -6.35 22.99 -17.07
N ALA A 34 -7.56 23.08 -17.64
CA ALA A 34 -8.79 23.37 -16.92
C ALA A 34 -9.18 22.24 -15.95
N ALA A 35 -8.95 20.97 -16.30
CA ALA A 35 -9.17 19.83 -15.41
C ALA A 35 -8.21 19.87 -14.22
N SER A 36 -6.93 20.15 -14.47
CA SER A 36 -5.92 20.32 -13.41
C SER A 36 -6.26 21.49 -12.49
N ALA A 37 -6.58 22.65 -13.04
CA ALA A 37 -6.93 23.84 -12.27
C ALA A 37 -8.24 23.67 -11.46
N ALA A 38 -9.21 22.89 -11.97
CA ALA A 38 -10.44 22.59 -11.25
C ALA A 38 -10.18 21.69 -10.03
N LYS A 39 -9.37 20.64 -10.20
CA LYS A 39 -8.93 19.77 -9.10
C LYS A 39 -8.16 20.58 -8.06
N GLU A 40 -7.19 21.36 -8.48
CA GLU A 40 -6.40 22.23 -7.60
C GLU A 40 -7.29 23.15 -6.75
N ARG A 41 -8.22 23.89 -7.38
CA ARG A 41 -9.14 24.79 -6.64
C ARG A 41 -10.06 24.07 -5.66
N PHE A 42 -10.59 22.91 -6.06
CA PHE A 42 -11.46 22.12 -5.19
C PHE A 42 -10.71 21.69 -3.93
N TYR A 43 -9.46 21.26 -4.10
CA TYR A 43 -8.63 20.82 -3.00
C TYR A 43 -8.05 21.95 -2.16
N ASP A 44 -7.73 23.10 -2.76
CA ASP A 44 -7.37 24.31 -2.04
C ASP A 44 -8.51 24.76 -1.12
N THR A 45 -9.75 24.71 -1.61
CA THR A 45 -10.94 25.04 -0.81
C THR A 45 -11.12 24.08 0.36
N LEU A 46 -10.88 22.79 0.15
CA LEU A 46 -10.94 21.76 1.20
C LEU A 46 -9.78 21.87 2.20
N ASN A 47 -8.62 22.33 1.73
CA ASN A 47 -7.43 22.55 2.54
C ASN A 47 -7.51 23.84 3.35
N GLU A 48 -8.13 24.92 2.85
CA GLU A 48 -8.35 26.16 3.62
C GLU A 48 -9.16 25.89 4.91
N GLU A 49 -10.14 24.98 4.87
CA GLU A 49 -10.88 24.55 6.07
C GLU A 49 -10.02 23.75 7.07
N ARG A 50 -8.91 23.13 6.62
CA ARG A 50 -7.99 22.34 7.46
C ARG A 50 -6.66 23.04 7.79
N LEU A 51 -6.28 24.09 7.06
CA LEU A 51 -5.03 24.85 7.25
C LEU A 51 -4.99 25.65 8.56
N LEU A 52 -6.13 25.79 9.24
CA LEU A 52 -6.17 26.25 10.64
C LEU A 52 -5.54 25.23 11.61
N ALA A 53 -5.31 23.98 11.21
CA ALA A 53 -4.87 22.91 12.10
C ALA A 53 -3.40 22.49 11.96
N THR A 54 -2.72 22.53 10.81
CA THR A 54 -1.29 22.15 10.74
C THR A 54 -0.59 22.66 9.48
N GLN A 55 0.60 23.25 9.65
CA GLN A 55 1.38 23.95 8.63
C GLN A 55 2.17 23.04 7.66
N LYS A 56 2.12 23.44 6.39
CA LYS A 56 3.14 23.33 5.31
C LYS A 56 3.76 21.95 5.05
N ILE A 57 3.22 21.25 4.05
CA ILE A 57 3.97 20.27 3.25
C ILE A 57 3.91 20.72 1.78
N ARG A 58 5.09 20.68 1.14
CA ARG A 58 5.33 21.03 -0.26
C ARG A 58 4.92 19.80 -1.08
N ASP A 59 4.10 20.02 -2.09
CA ASP A 59 3.55 19.03 -3.04
C ASP A 59 2.29 18.26 -2.59
N TYR A 60 1.23 18.45 -3.37
CA TYR A 60 -0.14 18.01 -3.10
C TYR A 60 -0.31 16.50 -3.35
N GLN A 61 0.39 15.95 -4.34
CA GLN A 61 0.40 14.51 -4.61
C GLN A 61 1.12 13.73 -3.51
N GLU A 62 2.25 14.25 -3.03
CA GLU A 62 2.99 13.68 -1.91
C GLU A 62 2.15 13.75 -0.63
N SER A 63 1.40 14.84 -0.43
CA SER A 63 0.47 14.99 0.69
C SER A 63 -0.71 14.02 0.61
N ILE A 64 -1.29 13.77 -0.57
CA ILE A 64 -2.34 12.75 -0.76
C ILE A 64 -1.79 11.36 -0.52
N SER A 65 -0.62 11.02 -1.08
CA SER A 65 0.01 9.71 -0.87
C SER A 65 0.37 9.50 0.60
N LEU A 66 0.95 10.49 1.27
CA LEU A 66 1.26 10.45 2.69
C LEU A 66 -0.03 10.37 3.53
N TYR A 67 -1.09 11.07 3.15
CA TYR A 67 -2.39 10.99 3.80
C TYR A 67 -2.99 9.60 3.61
N MET A 68 -3.13 9.07 2.38
CA MET A 68 -3.57 7.70 2.08
C MET A 68 -2.76 6.64 2.84
N ARG A 69 -1.44 6.84 2.96
CA ARG A 69 -0.51 5.99 3.72
C ARG A 69 -0.72 6.08 5.23
N THR A 70 -1.05 7.26 5.74
CA THR A 70 -1.42 7.49 7.14
C THR A 70 -2.84 6.95 7.45
N LEU A 71 -3.76 6.98 6.47
CA LEU A 71 -5.06 6.31 6.53
C LEU A 71 -4.90 4.77 6.45
N ALA A 72 -3.83 4.26 5.83
CA ALA A 72 -3.60 2.83 5.58
C ALA A 72 -3.22 2.02 6.81
N TYR A 73 -2.96 2.60 7.97
CA TYR A 73 -2.91 1.79 9.19
C TYR A 73 -4.29 1.13 9.48
N ASP A 74 -5.37 1.73 8.98
CA ASP A 74 -6.74 1.18 8.97
C ASP A 74 -7.09 0.45 7.64
N GLY A 75 -6.23 0.54 6.62
CA GLY A 75 -6.41 -0.06 5.29
C GLY A 75 -5.46 -1.23 4.98
N MET A 76 -4.53 -1.54 5.89
CA MET A 76 -3.65 -2.69 5.77
C MET A 76 -4.45 -3.99 5.88
N VAL A 77 -4.17 -4.91 4.98
CA VAL A 77 -4.85 -6.21 4.92
C VAL A 77 -4.06 -7.21 5.75
N SER A 78 -4.75 -7.93 6.63
CA SER A 78 -4.14 -8.99 7.44
C SER A 78 -3.78 -10.19 6.56
N LEU A 79 -2.49 -10.38 6.28
CA LEU A 79 -1.98 -11.59 5.60
C LEU A 79 -2.23 -12.85 6.42
N THR A 80 -2.25 -12.68 7.75
CA THR A 80 -2.56 -13.77 8.68
C THR A 80 -4.00 -14.24 8.52
N GLU A 81 -4.94 -13.32 8.36
CA GLU A 81 -6.35 -13.66 8.13
C GLU A 81 -6.58 -14.22 6.72
N LEU A 82 -5.94 -13.62 5.70
CA LEU A 82 -5.94 -14.18 4.35
C LEU A 82 -5.44 -15.62 4.34
N THR A 83 -4.35 -15.93 5.06
CA THR A 83 -3.87 -17.31 5.10
C THR A 83 -4.91 -18.28 5.64
N ARG A 84 -5.60 -17.92 6.72
CA ARG A 84 -6.63 -18.78 7.33
C ARG A 84 -7.81 -19.10 6.41
N GLN A 85 -8.07 -18.26 5.41
CA GLN A 85 -9.15 -18.46 4.46
C GLN A 85 -8.76 -19.44 3.33
N TYR A 86 -7.47 -19.58 3.04
CA TYR A 86 -6.97 -20.30 1.86
C TYR A 86 -6.04 -21.48 2.21
N SER A 87 -5.62 -21.64 3.47
CA SER A 87 -4.71 -22.70 3.89
C SER A 87 -4.99 -23.14 5.34
N ASP A 88 -4.84 -24.44 5.60
CA ASP A 88 -4.88 -25.04 6.94
C ASP A 88 -3.52 -24.96 7.67
N GLU A 89 -2.46 -24.50 6.99
CA GLU A 89 -1.13 -24.37 7.55
C GLU A 89 -1.02 -23.15 8.49
N SER A 90 0.01 -23.15 9.34
CA SER A 90 0.27 -22.01 10.22
C SER A 90 0.48 -20.72 9.39
N PRO A 91 -0.24 -19.62 9.67
CA PRO A 91 -0.09 -18.38 8.92
C PRO A 91 1.35 -17.86 8.86
N GLY A 92 2.09 -17.98 9.96
CA GLY A 92 3.50 -17.57 9.99
C GLY A 92 4.37 -18.38 9.03
N TYR A 93 4.10 -19.68 8.89
CA TYR A 93 4.83 -20.55 7.96
C TYR A 93 4.50 -20.24 6.49
N VAL A 94 3.23 -20.00 6.16
CA VAL A 94 2.82 -19.66 4.79
C VAL A 94 3.41 -18.32 4.36
N ILE A 95 3.32 -17.29 5.21
CA ILE A 95 3.89 -15.96 4.92
C ILE A 95 5.41 -16.06 4.75
N GLN A 96 6.09 -16.84 5.61
CA GLN A 96 7.51 -17.10 5.47
C GLN A 96 7.83 -17.83 4.16
N SER A 97 6.99 -18.79 3.75
CA SER A 97 7.15 -19.53 2.49
C SER A 97 7.03 -18.62 1.26
N TRP A 98 6.09 -17.68 1.25
CA TRP A 98 5.99 -16.65 0.22
C TRP A 98 7.28 -15.81 0.13
N MET A 99 7.80 -15.36 1.27
CA MET A 99 9.03 -14.57 1.33
C MET A 99 10.33 -15.35 1.02
N ARG A 100 10.28 -16.68 0.82
CA ARG A 100 11.45 -17.45 0.33
C ARG A 100 11.74 -17.21 -1.14
N SER A 101 10.75 -16.74 -1.90
CA SER A 101 10.89 -16.46 -3.32
C SER A 101 11.72 -15.19 -3.55
N ARG A 102 12.77 -15.28 -4.38
CA ARG A 102 13.53 -14.09 -4.82
C ARG A 102 12.62 -13.04 -5.42
N ASN A 103 11.70 -13.45 -6.29
CA ASN A 103 10.82 -12.53 -6.99
C ASN A 103 9.91 -11.78 -6.01
N THR A 104 9.47 -12.44 -4.94
CA THR A 104 8.68 -11.80 -3.89
C THR A 104 9.50 -10.76 -3.14
N LEU A 105 10.74 -11.08 -2.77
CA LEU A 105 11.61 -10.12 -2.07
C LEU A 105 11.98 -8.92 -2.95
N GLU A 106 12.23 -9.14 -4.24
CA GLU A 106 12.50 -8.05 -5.19
C GLU A 106 11.24 -7.21 -5.43
N PHE A 107 10.05 -7.83 -5.50
CA PHE A 107 8.78 -7.09 -5.54
C PHE A 107 8.58 -6.21 -4.30
N LEU A 108 8.79 -6.76 -3.10
CA LEU A 108 8.72 -6.00 -1.85
C LEU A 108 9.74 -4.86 -1.84
N ARG A 109 10.97 -5.12 -2.29
CA ARG A 109 12.02 -4.09 -2.43
C ARG A 109 11.60 -2.96 -3.36
N GLN A 110 11.03 -3.25 -4.53
CA GLN A 110 10.55 -2.21 -5.44
C GLN A 110 9.43 -1.38 -4.82
N TRP A 111 8.46 -2.03 -4.19
CA TRP A 111 7.39 -1.32 -3.49
C TRP A 111 7.95 -0.37 -2.42
N GLU A 112 8.93 -0.83 -1.64
CA GLU A 112 9.57 0.02 -0.62
C GLU A 112 10.39 1.15 -1.23
N LEU A 113 11.12 0.93 -2.32
CA LEU A 113 11.86 2.01 -3.01
C LEU A 113 10.93 3.12 -3.51
N ASP A 114 9.77 2.73 -4.04
CA ASP A 114 8.80 3.68 -4.59
C ASP A 114 8.06 4.46 -3.48
N GLN A 115 7.81 3.81 -2.35
CA GLN A 115 6.93 4.34 -1.32
C GLN A 115 7.70 4.87 -0.10
N ASN A 116 8.83 4.32 0.28
CA ASN A 116 9.49 4.51 1.58
C ASN A 116 10.87 5.16 1.45
N ALA A 117 10.93 6.48 1.67
CA ALA A 117 12.19 7.24 1.63
C ALA A 117 13.21 6.83 2.71
N GLU A 118 12.78 6.17 3.80
CA GLU A 118 13.66 5.68 4.86
C GLU A 118 14.14 4.24 4.64
N PHE A 119 13.77 3.62 3.52
CA PHE A 119 14.14 2.23 3.21
C PHE A 119 15.64 2.08 2.94
N ASP A 120 16.27 1.13 3.62
CA ASP A 120 17.68 0.79 3.43
C ASP A 120 17.85 -0.24 2.31
N ASP A 121 17.99 0.27 1.09
CA ASP A 121 18.16 -0.55 -0.11
C ASP A 121 19.45 -1.38 -0.12
N GLN A 122 20.53 -0.84 0.46
CA GLN A 122 21.81 -1.53 0.50
C GLN A 122 21.75 -2.74 1.44
N VAL A 123 21.16 -2.57 2.62
CA VAL A 123 20.92 -3.67 3.56
C VAL A 123 19.93 -4.67 2.98
N CYS A 124 18.90 -4.20 2.27
CA CYS A 124 17.98 -5.07 1.55
C CYS A 124 18.70 -5.97 0.53
N ALA A 125 19.54 -5.39 -0.33
CA ALA A 125 20.28 -6.15 -1.34
C ALA A 125 21.17 -7.23 -0.71
N GLU A 126 21.86 -6.90 0.38
CA GLU A 126 22.67 -7.88 1.12
C GLU A 126 21.80 -8.95 1.80
N LEU A 127 20.64 -8.58 2.36
CA LEU A 127 19.72 -9.52 2.98
C LEU A 127 19.17 -10.52 1.95
N ILE A 128 18.76 -10.05 0.76
CA ILE A 128 18.33 -10.90 -0.36
C ILE A 128 19.48 -11.84 -0.75
N ARG A 129 20.71 -11.34 -0.89
CA ARG A 129 21.88 -12.16 -1.21
C ARG A 129 22.11 -13.25 -0.16
N GLN A 130 22.02 -12.91 1.12
CA GLN A 130 22.18 -13.85 2.23
C GLN A 130 21.10 -14.92 2.26
N GLY A 131 19.83 -14.55 2.03
CA GLY A 131 18.71 -15.51 2.01
C GLY A 131 18.84 -16.61 0.94
N HIS A 132 19.62 -16.35 -0.12
CA HIS A 132 19.86 -17.32 -1.20
C HIS A 132 21.19 -18.07 -1.06
N THR A 133 22.18 -17.47 -0.42
CA THR A 133 23.54 -18.05 -0.31
C THR A 133 23.81 -18.75 1.02
N THR A 134 22.91 -18.59 2.00
CA THR A 134 23.05 -19.14 3.34
C THR A 134 21.75 -19.84 3.78
N SER A 135 21.76 -20.51 4.93
CA SER A 135 20.55 -21.07 5.56
C SER A 135 19.68 -20.02 6.26
N LEU A 136 19.95 -18.72 6.06
CA LEU A 136 19.17 -17.63 6.65
C LEU A 136 17.75 -17.64 6.09
N THR A 137 16.76 -17.79 6.96
CA THR A 137 15.37 -17.61 6.57
C THR A 137 14.93 -16.17 6.83
N ILE A 138 14.52 -15.47 5.77
CA ILE A 138 14.00 -14.11 5.86
C ILE A 138 12.56 -14.16 6.37
N THR A 139 12.32 -13.59 7.55
CA THR A 139 10.99 -13.45 8.14
C THR A 139 10.49 -12.01 7.98
N PRO A 140 9.15 -11.77 8.03
CA PRO A 140 8.60 -10.42 8.02
C PRO A 140 9.24 -9.51 9.08
N THR A 141 9.43 -10.02 10.30
CA THR A 141 10.08 -9.28 11.39
C THR A 141 11.53 -8.93 11.06
N LEU A 142 12.29 -9.86 10.46
CA LEU A 142 13.68 -9.62 10.09
C LEU A 142 13.78 -8.58 8.97
N TRP A 143 12.92 -8.69 7.95
CA TRP A 143 12.81 -7.75 6.84
C TRP A 143 12.59 -6.32 7.35
N VAL A 144 11.46 -6.09 8.04
CA VAL A 144 11.08 -4.79 8.60
C VAL A 144 12.19 -4.20 9.47
N ARG A 145 12.75 -4.99 10.39
CA ARG A 145 13.77 -4.51 11.33
C ARG A 145 15.09 -4.15 10.67
N ARG A 146 15.49 -4.86 9.60
CA ARG A 146 16.79 -4.67 8.96
C ARG A 146 16.77 -3.57 7.91
N THR A 147 15.67 -3.45 7.17
CA THR A 147 15.60 -2.56 6.00
C THR A 147 14.75 -1.32 6.24
N HIS A 148 14.18 -1.15 7.44
CA HIS A 148 13.22 -0.09 7.75
C HIS A 148 11.97 -0.14 6.85
N ALA A 149 11.62 -1.33 6.34
CA ALA A 149 10.44 -1.54 5.51
C ALA A 149 9.15 -1.20 6.25
N VAL A 150 8.22 -0.53 5.58
CA VAL A 150 6.91 -0.15 6.13
C VAL A 150 5.73 -0.82 5.42
N GLY A 151 5.99 -1.50 4.31
CA GLY A 151 5.02 -2.24 3.51
C GLY A 151 4.45 -3.46 4.24
N LEU A 152 5.21 -4.01 5.19
CA LEU A 152 4.78 -5.06 6.11
C LEU A 152 4.74 -4.52 7.54
N TYR A 153 3.63 -4.76 8.23
CA TYR A 153 3.49 -4.49 9.65
C TYR A 153 3.38 -5.78 10.44
N VAL A 154 4.23 -5.94 11.45
CA VAL A 154 4.29 -7.14 12.28
C VAL A 154 3.92 -6.82 13.72
N LYS A 155 2.81 -7.38 14.18
CA LYS A 155 2.37 -7.30 15.58
C LYS A 155 2.67 -8.62 16.30
N GLN A 156 3.43 -8.56 17.38
CA GLN A 156 3.74 -9.71 18.22
C GLN A 156 2.69 -9.90 19.33
N GLY A 157 2.51 -11.12 19.83
CA GLY A 157 1.66 -11.44 20.98
C GLY A 157 0.20 -11.81 20.65
N LYS A 158 -0.69 -11.73 21.65
CA LYS A 158 -2.10 -12.11 21.51
C LYS A 158 -2.83 -11.17 20.55
N GLY A 159 -3.49 -11.73 19.55
CA GLY A 159 -4.05 -10.93 18.45
C GLY A 159 -2.97 -10.31 17.55
N GLY A 160 -1.75 -10.86 17.58
CA GLY A 160 -0.68 -10.55 16.66
C GLY A 160 -0.87 -11.18 15.29
N GLY A 161 0.02 -10.83 14.38
CA GLY A 161 -0.04 -11.23 12.98
C GLY A 161 0.81 -10.31 12.11
N VAL A 162 0.74 -10.57 10.82
CA VAL A 162 1.35 -9.75 9.77
C VAL A 162 0.24 -9.15 8.95
N SER A 163 0.29 -7.83 8.79
CA SER A 163 -0.54 -7.08 7.86
C SER A 163 0.34 -6.40 6.82
N ALA A 164 -0.21 -6.11 5.66
CA ALA A 164 0.52 -5.47 4.58
C ALA A 164 -0.34 -4.45 3.84
N TYR A 165 0.30 -3.58 3.07
CA TYR A 165 -0.42 -2.69 2.15
C TYR A 165 -1.21 -3.50 1.10
N PRO A 166 -2.32 -2.97 0.58
CA PRO A 166 -3.21 -3.70 -0.34
C PRO A 166 -2.51 -4.29 -1.56
N GLU A 167 -1.55 -3.60 -2.17
CA GLU A 167 -0.78 -4.09 -3.32
C GLU A 167 0.05 -5.33 -2.94
N ILE A 168 0.71 -5.26 -1.78
CA ILE A 168 1.51 -6.35 -1.24
C ILE A 168 0.61 -7.54 -0.84
N ALA A 169 -0.53 -7.26 -0.22
CA ALA A 169 -1.51 -8.29 0.14
C ALA A 169 -2.15 -8.94 -1.10
N THR A 170 -2.32 -8.18 -2.17
CA THR A 170 -2.80 -8.69 -3.46
C THR A 170 -1.75 -9.63 -4.08
N ASP A 171 -0.47 -9.23 -4.13
CA ASP A 171 0.60 -10.15 -4.58
C ASP A 171 0.62 -11.44 -3.76
N PHE A 172 0.55 -11.33 -2.43
CA PHE A 172 0.48 -12.49 -1.54
C PHE A 172 -0.71 -13.40 -1.86
N ARG A 173 -1.90 -12.82 -2.08
CA ARG A 173 -3.10 -13.57 -2.42
C ARG A 173 -3.01 -14.25 -3.79
N LEU A 174 -2.44 -13.59 -4.79
CA LEU A 174 -2.21 -14.19 -6.12
C LEU A 174 -1.14 -15.29 -6.08
N TRP A 175 -0.17 -15.19 -5.16
CA TRP A 175 0.77 -16.26 -4.89
C TRP A 175 0.10 -17.46 -4.21
N LEU A 176 -0.81 -17.19 -3.26
CA LEU A 176 -1.53 -18.20 -2.48
C LEU A 176 -2.60 -18.95 -3.30
N ASP A 177 -3.31 -18.26 -4.19
CA ASP A 177 -4.31 -18.83 -5.09
C ASP A 177 -3.93 -18.71 -6.58
N PRO A 178 -3.33 -19.77 -7.17
CA PRO A 178 -2.99 -19.79 -8.58
C PRO A 178 -4.19 -19.61 -9.53
N LYS A 179 -5.40 -19.99 -9.11
CA LYS A 179 -6.61 -19.85 -9.93
C LYS A 179 -6.97 -18.38 -10.10
N GLU A 180 -6.89 -17.61 -9.02
CA GLU A 180 -7.11 -16.18 -9.07
C GLU A 180 -6.04 -15.49 -9.92
N ARG A 181 -4.77 -15.86 -9.74
CA ARG A 181 -3.68 -15.36 -10.57
C ARG A 181 -3.89 -15.60 -12.06
N LEU A 182 -4.30 -16.81 -12.44
CA LEU A 182 -4.60 -17.14 -13.83
C LEU A 182 -5.79 -16.33 -14.37
N THR A 183 -6.79 -16.06 -13.52
CA THR A 183 -7.97 -15.26 -13.89
C THR A 183 -7.58 -13.82 -14.18
N LEU A 184 -6.75 -13.21 -13.34
CA LEU A 184 -6.21 -11.87 -13.56
C LEU A 184 -5.36 -11.78 -14.83
N ILE A 185 -4.48 -12.76 -15.08
CA ILE A 185 -3.67 -12.77 -16.31
C ILE A 185 -4.57 -12.86 -17.56
N ARG A 186 -5.67 -13.61 -17.49
CA ARG A 186 -6.63 -13.72 -18.59
C ARG A 186 -7.45 -12.46 -18.82
N SER A 187 -7.68 -11.63 -17.80
CA SER A 187 -8.44 -10.38 -17.98
C SER A 187 -7.63 -9.26 -18.64
N VAL A 188 -6.29 -9.39 -18.65
CA VAL A 188 -5.38 -8.42 -19.30
C VAL A 188 -5.07 -8.84 -20.75
N ARG A 189 -5.50 -10.02 -21.18
CA ARG A 189 -5.32 -10.56 -22.53
C ARG A 189 -6.48 -10.17 -23.44
#